data_AF-A0A7S0KZW4-F1
#
_entry.id   AF-A0A7S0KZW4-F1
#
_cell.length_a   1.000
_cell.length_b   1.000
_cell.length_c   1.000
_cell.angle_alpha   90.00
_cell.angle_beta   90.00
_cell.angle_gamma   90.00
#
_symmetry.space_group_name_H-M   'P 1'
#
loop_
_entity.id
_entity.type
_entity.pdbx_description
1 polymer ?
#
loop_
_entity_poly.entity_id
_entity_poly.type
_entity_poly.pdbx_seq_one_letter_code
_entity_poly.pdbx_strand_id
1 'polypeptide(L)'
;AGLSKPLIHKPWQSPKEVLERAGVVLGKTYPHRIVTDLKEERQHSLDSVLKMRRNAQEYNDKRGYDIIALPDGENTAVFTKKEYRIDGEGNLMKGSGKTSNRVGKSKRRRRR
;
A
#
# COMPACT_ATOMS: atom_id res chain seq x y z
N ALA A 1 -15.20 -0.60 25.95
CA ALA A 1 -15.21 -1.61 24.88
C ALA A 1 -14.52 -2.88 25.38
N GLY A 2 -15.07 -4.07 25.10
CA GLY A 2 -14.62 -5.35 25.70
C GLY A 2 -13.50 -6.09 24.94
N LEU A 3 -13.10 -5.62 23.75
CA LEU A 3 -12.00 -6.24 22.98
C LEU A 3 -10.63 -5.79 23.49
N SER A 4 -9.65 -6.68 23.42
CA SER A 4 -8.26 -6.38 23.76
C SER A 4 -7.61 -5.45 22.74
N LYS A 5 -6.58 -4.70 23.16
CA LYS A 5 -5.84 -3.75 22.31
C LYS A 5 -5.37 -4.33 20.95
N PRO A 6 -4.88 -5.58 20.85
CA PRO A 6 -4.45 -6.13 19.56
C PRO A 6 -5.59 -6.42 18.57
N LEU A 7 -6.83 -6.58 19.07
CA LEU A 7 -7.99 -7.01 18.28
C LEU A 7 -8.95 -5.87 17.96
N ILE A 8 -8.87 -4.73 18.68
CA ILE A 8 -9.77 -3.58 18.47
C ILE A 8 -9.69 -3.01 17.04
N HIS A 9 -8.53 -3.10 16.39
CA HIS A 9 -8.32 -2.64 15.00
C HIS A 9 -8.63 -3.72 13.95
N LYS A 10 -8.97 -4.93 14.37
CA LYS A 10 -9.21 -6.09 13.50
C LYS A 10 -10.22 -7.08 14.09
N PRO A 11 -11.41 -6.63 14.54
CA PRO A 11 -12.39 -7.49 15.21
C PRO A 11 -12.79 -8.70 14.35
N TRP A 12 -12.85 -8.56 13.02
CA TRP A 12 -13.14 -9.65 12.07
C TRP A 12 -12.12 -10.81 12.07
N GLN A 13 -10.95 -10.65 12.68
CA GLN A 13 -9.97 -11.74 12.86
C GLN A 13 -10.12 -12.46 14.21
N SER A 14 -11.02 -11.99 15.07
CA SER A 14 -11.21 -12.56 16.41
C SER A 14 -12.13 -13.79 16.35
N PRO A 15 -11.90 -14.81 17.19
CA PRO A 15 -12.84 -15.90 17.37
C PRO A 15 -14.22 -15.39 17.81
N LYS A 16 -15.28 -16.10 17.43
CA LYS A 16 -16.66 -15.71 17.68
C LYS A 16 -16.94 -15.55 19.17
N GLU A 17 -16.39 -16.42 20.00
CA GLU A 17 -16.58 -16.44 21.46
C GLU A 17 -15.95 -15.21 22.13
N VAL A 18 -14.87 -14.68 21.55
CA VAL A 18 -14.22 -13.44 22.02
C VAL A 18 -15.07 -12.23 21.67
N LEU A 19 -15.66 -12.22 20.46
CA LEU A 19 -16.56 -11.16 20.02
C LEU A 19 -17.84 -11.13 20.85
N GLU A 20 -18.48 -12.28 21.06
CA GLU A 20 -19.70 -12.41 21.87
C GLU A 20 -19.47 -11.93 23.31
N ARG A 21 -18.36 -12.35 23.95
CA ARG A 21 -17.96 -11.86 25.29
C ARG A 21 -17.73 -10.35 25.34
N ALA A 22 -17.30 -9.75 24.23
CA ALA A 22 -17.11 -8.32 24.11
C ALA A 22 -18.37 -7.55 23.67
N GLY A 23 -19.51 -8.23 23.49
CA GLY A 23 -20.76 -7.63 23.00
C GLY A 23 -20.76 -7.28 21.50
N VAL A 24 -19.84 -7.88 20.74
CA VAL A 24 -19.67 -7.61 19.31
C VAL A 24 -20.30 -8.72 18.47
N VAL A 25 -21.18 -8.34 17.56
CA VAL A 25 -21.79 -9.23 16.56
C VAL A 25 -21.55 -8.60 15.20
N LEU A 26 -20.73 -9.28 14.38
CA LEU A 26 -20.43 -8.81 13.03
C LEU A 26 -21.71 -8.80 12.18
N GLY A 27 -21.92 -7.71 11.43
CA GLY A 27 -23.14 -7.42 10.68
C GLY A 27 -24.27 -6.79 11.50
N LYS A 28 -24.14 -6.65 12.82
CA LYS A 28 -25.15 -6.02 13.69
C LYS A 28 -24.58 -4.88 14.52
N THR A 29 -23.84 -5.20 15.58
CA THR A 29 -23.25 -4.18 16.48
C THR A 29 -21.90 -3.68 15.97
N TYR A 30 -21.29 -4.41 15.03
CA TYR A 30 -20.14 -3.97 14.25
C TYR A 30 -20.31 -4.48 12.81
N PRO A 31 -20.13 -3.66 11.76
CA PRO A 31 -20.41 -4.10 10.38
C PRO A 31 -19.41 -5.16 9.90
N HIS A 32 -19.82 -5.94 8.90
CA HIS A 32 -18.85 -6.70 8.11
C HIS A 32 -17.97 -5.74 7.31
N ARG A 33 -16.71 -6.15 7.05
CA ARG A 33 -15.85 -5.37 6.16
C ARG A 33 -16.43 -5.35 4.76
N ILE A 34 -16.47 -4.17 4.16
CA ILE A 34 -16.85 -3.98 2.76
C ILE A 34 -15.72 -4.50 1.86
N VAL A 35 -14.48 -4.16 2.18
CA VAL A 35 -13.28 -4.66 1.49
C VAL A 35 -12.65 -5.78 2.32
N THR A 36 -12.57 -6.97 1.75
CA THR A 36 -12.03 -8.16 2.43
C THR A 36 -10.62 -8.52 1.98
N ASP A 37 -10.32 -8.39 0.68
CA ASP A 37 -8.98 -8.54 0.10
C ASP A 37 -8.32 -7.18 -0.12
N LEU A 38 -7.46 -6.79 0.82
CA LEU A 38 -6.72 -5.53 0.73
C LEU A 38 -5.59 -5.56 -0.31
N LYS A 39 -5.14 -6.74 -0.75
CA LYS A 39 -4.08 -6.85 -1.76
C LYS A 39 -4.65 -6.62 -3.15
N GLU A 40 -5.78 -7.25 -3.44
CA GLU A 40 -6.52 -7.07 -4.69
C GLU A 40 -6.97 -5.61 -4.85
N GLU A 41 -7.60 -5.03 -3.82
CA GLU A 41 -8.03 -3.63 -3.88
C GLU A 41 -6.86 -2.63 -3.99
N ARG A 42 -5.71 -2.95 -3.39
CA ARG A 42 -4.49 -2.16 -3.60
C ARG A 42 -4.07 -2.20 -5.07
N GLN A 43 -4.13 -3.35 -5.72
CA GLN A 43 -3.78 -3.49 -7.13
C GLN A 43 -4.76 -2.70 -8.01
N HIS A 44 -6.06 -2.81 -7.77
CA HIS A 44 -7.08 -2.01 -8.47
C HIS A 44 -6.86 -0.50 -8.33
N SER A 45 -6.51 -0.07 -7.12
CA SER A 45 -6.17 1.34 -6.85
C SER A 45 -4.94 1.78 -7.64
N LEU A 46 -3.91 0.94 -7.67
CA LEU A 46 -2.68 1.21 -8.43
C LEU A 46 -2.96 1.30 -9.93
N ASP A 47 -3.71 0.35 -10.49
CA ASP A 47 -4.05 0.33 -11.91
C ASP A 47 -4.88 1.56 -12.30
N SER A 48 -5.79 1.98 -11.44
CA SER A 48 -6.61 3.19 -11.65
C SER A 48 -5.74 4.47 -11.67
N VAL A 49 -4.79 4.58 -10.75
CA VAL A 49 -3.83 5.69 -10.73
C VAL A 49 -2.96 5.68 -11.99
N LEU A 50 -2.42 4.52 -12.38
CA LEU A 50 -1.60 4.41 -13.59
C LEU A 50 -2.39 4.77 -14.85
N LYS A 51 -3.66 4.35 -14.94
CA LYS A 51 -4.55 4.73 -16.04
C LYS A 51 -4.72 6.25 -16.13
N MET A 52 -5.00 6.90 -15.00
CA MET A 52 -5.10 8.36 -14.95
C MET A 52 -3.79 9.03 -15.40
N ARG A 53 -2.63 8.58 -14.91
CA ARG A 53 -1.33 9.16 -15.28
C ARG A 53 -1.00 9.00 -16.77
N ARG A 54 -1.28 7.83 -17.35
CA ARG A 54 -1.10 7.58 -18.79
C ARG A 54 -1.94 8.51 -19.65
N ASN A 55 -3.13 8.89 -19.17
CA ASN A 55 -4.01 9.81 -19.88
C ASN A 55 -3.57 11.28 -19.77
N ALA A 56 -2.62 11.60 -18.88
CA ALA A 56 -2.21 12.95 -18.54
C ALA A 56 -0.67 13.05 -18.54
N GLN A 57 -0.04 12.54 -19.58
CA GLN A 57 1.41 12.35 -19.62
C GLN A 57 2.19 13.68 -19.58
N GLU A 58 1.61 14.80 -20.00
CA GLU A 58 2.27 16.11 -19.89
C GLU A 58 2.61 16.52 -18.45
N TYR A 59 1.96 15.93 -17.44
CA TYR A 59 2.25 16.20 -16.03
C TYR A 59 3.30 15.26 -15.42
N ASN A 60 3.95 14.43 -16.23
CA ASN A 60 4.97 13.50 -15.80
C ASN A 60 6.33 13.91 -16.38
N ASP A 61 7.36 14.00 -15.55
CA ASP A 61 8.72 14.22 -16.02
C ASP A 61 9.31 12.95 -16.66
N LYS A 62 10.47 13.09 -17.33
CA LYS A 62 11.19 11.97 -17.97
C LYS A 62 11.63 10.88 -16.98
N ARG A 63 11.58 11.14 -15.68
CA ARG A 63 11.95 10.23 -14.58
C ARG A 63 10.70 9.64 -13.91
N GLY A 64 9.51 9.93 -14.44
CA GLY A 64 8.20 9.47 -13.99
C GLY A 64 7.67 10.16 -12.73
N TYR A 65 8.21 11.31 -12.34
CA TYR A 65 7.65 12.13 -11.26
C TYR A 65 6.53 13.04 -11.78
N ASP A 66 5.53 13.28 -10.94
CA ASP A 66 4.56 14.35 -11.18
C ASP A 66 5.24 15.74 -11.17
N ILE A 67 4.78 16.61 -12.06
CA ILE A 67 5.22 18.00 -12.18
C ILE A 67 4.09 18.92 -11.71
N ILE A 68 4.43 19.95 -10.93
CA ILE A 68 3.52 21.06 -10.62
C ILE A 68 4.13 22.38 -11.10
N ALA A 69 3.27 23.31 -11.52
CA ALA A 69 3.66 24.69 -11.79
C ALA A 69 3.67 25.50 -10.49
N LEU A 70 4.73 26.28 -10.30
CA LEU A 70 4.91 27.22 -9.20
C LEU A 70 4.34 28.60 -9.59
N PRO A 71 4.07 29.50 -8.61
CA PRO A 71 3.50 30.82 -8.88
C PRO A 71 4.35 31.72 -9.78
N ASP A 72 5.66 31.49 -9.83
CA ASP A 72 6.61 32.17 -10.72
C ASP A 72 6.61 31.62 -12.15
N GLY A 73 5.81 30.58 -12.42
CA GLY A 73 5.73 29.91 -13.71
C GLY A 73 6.74 28.79 -13.91
N GLU A 74 7.63 28.53 -12.94
CA GLU A 74 8.56 27.41 -13.00
C GLU A 74 7.84 26.08 -12.72
N ASN A 75 8.43 24.97 -13.19
CA ASN A 75 7.92 23.63 -12.94
C ASN A 75 8.84 22.90 -11.96
N THR A 76 8.26 22.22 -10.97
CA THR A 76 9.02 21.39 -10.04
C THR A 76 8.44 19.99 -9.92
N ALA A 77 9.31 19.00 -9.74
CA ALA A 77 8.92 17.61 -9.56
C ALA A 77 8.49 17.35 -8.11
N VAL A 78 7.32 16.74 -7.91
CA VAL A 78 6.85 16.32 -6.59
C VAL A 78 7.16 14.84 -6.34
N PHE A 79 7.28 14.49 -5.06
CA PHE A 79 7.60 13.11 -4.69
C PHE A 79 6.52 12.15 -5.19
N THR A 80 6.93 11.28 -6.13
CA THR A 80 6.09 10.21 -6.67
C THR A 80 6.70 8.87 -6.27
N LYS A 81 5.89 8.00 -5.66
CA LYS A 81 6.36 6.65 -5.29
C LYS A 81 6.69 5.86 -6.55
N LYS A 82 7.74 5.04 -6.49
CA LYS A 82 8.24 4.28 -7.65
C LYS A 82 7.18 3.40 -8.31
N GLU A 83 6.25 2.84 -7.53
CA GLU A 83 5.14 2.02 -8.02
C GLU A 83 4.14 2.76 -8.91
N TYR A 84 4.24 4.10 -9.00
CA TYR A 84 3.41 4.94 -9.87
C TYR A 84 4.18 5.59 -11.01
N ARG A 85 5.50 5.41 -11.09
CA ARG A 85 6.32 6.08 -12.09
C ARG A 85 6.18 5.39 -13.44
N ILE A 86 5.84 6.16 -14.46
CA ILE A 86 5.74 5.71 -15.85
C ILE A 86 6.76 6.46 -16.71
N ASP A 87 7.25 5.82 -17.76
CA ASP A 87 8.09 6.47 -18.76
C ASP A 87 7.25 7.27 -19.76
N GLY A 88 7.92 7.89 -20.75
CA GLY A 88 7.25 8.69 -21.78
C GLY A 88 6.28 7.90 -22.67
N GLU A 89 6.37 6.58 -22.69
CA GLU A 89 5.46 5.68 -23.41
C GLU A 89 4.29 5.20 -22.52
N GLY A 90 4.29 5.57 -21.23
CA GLY A 90 3.27 5.16 -20.26
C GLY A 90 3.52 3.78 -19.65
N ASN A 91 4.70 3.20 -19.87
CA ASN A 91 5.09 1.92 -19.29
C ASN A 91 5.61 2.12 -17.87
N LEU A 92 5.31 1.18 -16.97
CA LEU A 92 5.78 1.26 -15.59
C LEU A 92 7.31 1.18 -15.53
N MET A 93 7.94 2.16 -14.90
CA MET A 93 9.39 2.16 -14.72
C MET A 93 9.77 1.01 -13.77
N LYS A 94 10.61 0.09 -14.25
CA LYS A 94 11.12 -1.01 -13.42
C LYS A 94 11.86 -0.43 -12.23
N GLY A 95 11.33 -0.68 -11.03
CA GLY A 95 12.10 -0.47 -9.82
C GLY A 95 13.33 -1.39 -9.87
N SER A 96 14.50 -0.87 -9.48
CA SER A 96 15.58 -1.69 -8.93
C SER A 96 15.06 -2.35 -7.64
N GLY A 97 14.18 -3.33 -7.77
CA GLY A 97 13.68 -4.10 -6.65
C GLY A 97 14.87 -4.78 -6.01
N LYS A 98 15.31 -4.31 -4.84
CA LYS A 98 16.12 -5.15 -3.98
C LYS A 98 15.24 -6.32 -3.58
N THR A 99 15.36 -7.45 -4.27
CA THR A 99 15.07 -8.76 -3.70
C THR A 99 16.01 -8.91 -2.51
N SER A 100 15.57 -8.50 -1.32
CA SER A 100 16.31 -8.77 -0.10
C SER A 100 16.13 -10.25 0.26
N ASN A 101 16.77 -11.15 -0.50
CA ASN A 101 17.14 -12.45 0.04
C ASN A 101 18.24 -12.22 1.08
N ARG A 102 17.86 -11.77 2.28
CA ARG A 102 18.73 -11.89 3.45
C ARG A 102 18.74 -13.37 3.84
N VAL A 103 19.60 -14.14 3.18
CA VAL A 103 20.03 -15.44 3.69
C VAL A 103 20.68 -15.17 5.05
N GLY A 104 20.00 -15.55 6.12
CA GLY A 104 20.50 -15.40 7.48
C GLY A 104 21.84 -16.14 7.60
N LYS A 105 22.93 -15.40 7.82
CA LYS A 105 24.22 -16.01 8.19
C LYS A 105 24.03 -16.80 9.48
N SER A 106 24.05 -18.12 9.38
CA SER A 106 24.09 -19.04 10.52
C SER A 106 25.28 -18.66 11.41
N LYS A 107 25.01 -18.27 12.67
CA LYS A 107 26.04 -18.09 13.70
C LYS A 107 26.68 -19.46 13.96
N ARG A 108 27.89 -19.69 13.44
CA ARG A 108 28.77 -20.79 13.92
C ARG A 108 29.06 -20.55 15.40
N ARG A 109 28.40 -21.31 16.28
CA ARG A 109 28.80 -21.47 17.69
C ARG A 109 30.23 -22.04 17.69
N ARG A 110 31.22 -21.24 18.10
CA ARG A 110 32.50 -21.79 18.57
C ARG A 110 32.19 -22.61 19.82
N ARG A 111 32.41 -23.92 19.76
CA ARG A 111 32.44 -24.79 20.93
C ARG A 111 33.66 -24.37 21.77
N ARG A 112 33.44 -24.36 23.08
CA ARG A 112 34.45 -24.17 24.13
C ARG A 112 35.53 -25.23 24.00
#